data_AF-J4WU14-F1
#
_entry.id   AF-J4WU14-F1
#
_cell.length_a   1.000
_cell.length_b   1.000
_cell.length_c   1.000
_cell.angle_alpha   90.00
_cell.angle_beta   90.00
_cell.angle_gamma   90.00
#
_symmetry.space_group_name_H-M   'P 1'
#
loop_
_entity.id
_entity.type
_entity.pdbx_description
1 polymer ?
#
loop_
_entity_poly.entity_id
_entity_poly.type
_entity_poly.pdbx_seq_one_letter_code
_entity_poly.pdbx_strand_id
1 'polypeptide(L)'
;MKEVSVPLHRSVGMDVISYGISAHDDDAYYLIRAYNSLSHLKTAQDTFYDSEAWRHGPRQAIIDRISISVKSVLTLTESAVEHLRTH
;
A
#
# COMPACT_ATOMS: atom_id res chain seq x y z
N MET A 1 -5.35 12.01 0.48
CA MET A 1 -5.67 10.62 0.05
C MET A 1 -5.56 9.57 1.15
N LYS A 2 -4.77 9.76 2.23
CA LYS A 2 -4.63 8.79 3.33
C LYS A 2 -5.97 8.29 3.91
N GLU A 3 -6.93 9.21 4.08
CA GLU A 3 -8.23 8.94 4.72
C GLU A 3 -9.20 8.11 3.87
N VAL A 4 -8.86 7.89 2.60
CA VAL A 4 -9.72 7.13 1.66
C VAL A 4 -9.02 5.86 1.20
N SER A 5 -7.75 5.97 0.81
CA SER A 5 -7.00 4.83 0.29
C SER A 5 -6.67 3.79 1.36
N VAL A 6 -6.12 4.22 2.51
CA VAL A 6 -5.67 3.29 3.56
C VAL A 6 -6.84 2.52 4.18
N PRO A 7 -7.97 3.17 4.55
CA PRO A 7 -9.13 2.44 5.05
C PRO A 7 -9.66 1.42 4.04
N LEU A 8 -9.65 1.73 2.74
CA LEU A 8 -10.10 0.80 1.70
C LEU A 8 -9.19 -0.43 1.57
N HIS A 9 -7.86 -0.26 1.71
CA HIS A 9 -6.95 -1.41 1.76
C HIS A 9 -7.25 -2.29 2.98
N ARG A 10 -7.44 -1.66 4.15
CA ARG A 10 -7.73 -2.37 5.40
C ARG A 10 -9.10 -3.07 5.38
N SER A 11 -10.10 -2.50 4.70
CA SER A 11 -11.46 -3.09 4.65
C SER A 11 -11.51 -4.42 3.89
N VAL A 12 -10.54 -4.69 3.01
CA VAL A 12 -10.41 -5.99 2.32
C VAL A 12 -9.38 -6.91 2.98
N GLY A 13 -8.90 -6.56 4.18
CA GLY A 13 -7.93 -7.36 4.94
C GLY A 13 -6.48 -7.23 4.48
N MET A 14 -6.12 -6.25 3.64
CA MET A 14 -4.71 -6.00 3.35
C MET A 14 -3.99 -5.43 4.57
N ASP A 15 -2.83 -6.00 4.85
CA ASP A 15 -2.01 -5.60 5.98
C ASP A 15 -1.16 -4.36 5.65
N VAL A 16 -1.69 -3.18 5.98
CA VAL A 16 -1.00 -1.89 5.82
C VAL A 16 -0.19 -1.61 7.08
N ILE A 17 1.14 -1.70 6.96
CA ILE A 17 2.05 -1.63 8.12
C ILE A 17 2.54 -0.21 8.39
N SER A 18 2.83 0.58 7.36
CA SER A 18 3.23 1.99 7.49
C SER A 18 2.95 2.76 6.20
N TYR A 19 2.71 4.06 6.30
CA TYR A 19 2.45 4.94 5.16
C TYR A 19 2.70 6.40 5.55
N GLY A 20 3.14 7.22 4.60
CA GLY A 20 3.43 8.63 4.89
C GLY A 20 4.14 9.35 3.77
N ILE A 21 4.69 10.52 4.12
CA ILE A 21 5.59 11.30 3.28
C ILE A 21 7.00 10.73 3.48
N SER A 22 7.76 10.61 2.40
CA SER A 22 9.13 10.14 2.46
C SER A 22 10.02 11.14 3.19
N ALA A 23 11.02 10.65 3.93
CA ALA A 23 11.92 11.54 4.65
C ALA A 23 12.84 12.38 3.74
N HIS A 24 13.05 11.96 2.49
CA HIS A 24 14.00 12.59 1.57
C HIS A 24 13.38 13.67 0.67
N ASP A 25 12.05 13.69 0.54
CA ASP A 25 11.32 14.55 -0.40
C ASP A 25 9.86 14.71 0.10
N ASP A 26 9.40 15.95 0.19
CA ASP A 26 8.09 16.32 0.74
C ASP A 26 6.92 16.09 -0.21
N ASP A 27 7.19 15.84 -1.50
CA ASP A 27 6.23 15.40 -2.50
C ASP A 27 6.38 13.91 -2.87
N ALA A 28 7.27 13.19 -2.18
CA ALA A 28 7.36 11.74 -2.27
C ALA A 28 6.53 11.07 -1.16
N TYR A 29 5.75 10.06 -1.52
CA TYR A 29 4.89 9.33 -0.59
C TYR A 29 5.19 7.84 -0.63
N TYR A 30 4.96 7.15 0.49
CA TYR A 30 5.15 5.70 0.58
C TYR A 30 3.95 5.00 1.22
N LEU A 31 3.77 3.73 0.82
CA LEU A 31 2.82 2.78 1.38
C LEU A 31 3.51 1.43 1.50
N ILE A 32 3.67 0.94 2.73
CA ILE A 32 4.25 -0.37 3.03
C ILE A 32 3.14 -1.33 3.44
N ARG A 33 3.16 -2.51 2.82
CA ARG A 33 2.21 -3.59 3.07
C ARG A 33 2.96 -4.89 3.29
N ALA A 34 2.51 -5.69 4.25
CA ALA A 34 3.07 -7.00 4.51
C ALA A 34 2.22 -8.10 3.85
N TYR A 35 2.89 -9.16 3.41
CA TYR A 35 2.26 -10.34 2.81
C TYR A 35 3.03 -11.58 3.23
N ASN A 36 2.29 -12.65 3.56
CA ASN A 36 2.87 -13.93 3.96
C ASN A 36 3.73 -14.61 2.87
N SER A 37 3.51 -14.29 1.60
CA SER A 37 4.24 -14.87 0.46
C SER A 37 4.07 -14.04 -0.81
N LEU A 38 4.86 -14.35 -1.85
CA LEU A 38 4.68 -13.76 -3.18
C LEU A 38 3.34 -14.14 -3.84
N SER A 39 2.85 -15.36 -3.59
CA SER A 39 1.53 -15.78 -4.08
C SER A 39 0.41 -14.99 -3.40
N HIS A 40 0.49 -14.79 -2.09
CA HIS A 40 -0.44 -13.95 -1.34
C HIS A 40 -0.40 -12.50 -1.83
N LEU A 41 0.80 -11.93 -2.05
CA LEU A 41 0.95 -10.60 -2.63
C LEU A 41 0.21 -10.47 -3.96
N LYS A 42 0.40 -11.43 -4.87
CA LYS A 42 -0.23 -11.40 -6.20
C LYS A 42 -1.75 -11.44 -6.06
N THR A 43 -2.29 -12.45 -5.39
CA THR A 43 -3.74 -12.64 -5.26
C THR A 43 -4.40 -11.47 -4.56
N ALA A 44 -3.80 -10.94 -3.49
CA ALA A 44 -4.35 -9.80 -2.76
C ALA A 44 -4.35 -8.51 -3.61
N GLN A 45 -3.26 -8.23 -4.33
CA GLN A 45 -3.18 -7.04 -5.19
C GLN A 45 -4.12 -7.13 -6.39
N ASP A 46 -4.16 -8.27 -7.09
CA ASP A 46 -5.05 -8.46 -8.23
C ASP A 46 -6.52 -8.26 -7.80
N THR A 47 -6.93 -8.93 -6.72
CA THR A 47 -8.29 -8.82 -6.18
C THR A 47 -8.63 -7.38 -5.80
N PHE A 48 -7.71 -6.68 -5.14
CA PHE A 48 -7.93 -5.30 -4.72
C PHE A 48 -8.04 -4.33 -5.90
N TYR A 49 -7.07 -4.36 -6.82
CA TYR A 49 -7.01 -3.42 -7.93
C TYR A 49 -8.05 -3.69 -9.01
N ASP A 50 -8.58 -4.92 -9.09
CA ASP A 50 -9.72 -5.26 -9.94
C ASP A 50 -11.07 -4.98 -9.27
N SER A 51 -11.12 -4.63 -7.97
CA SER A 51 -12.39 -4.34 -7.28
C SER A 51 -13.07 -3.06 -7.80
N GLU A 52 -14.40 -3.05 -7.81
CA GLU A 52 -15.16 -1.84 -8.13
C GLU A 52 -14.92 -0.73 -7.10
N ALA A 53 -14.77 -1.08 -5.83
CA ALA A 53 -14.47 -0.14 -4.75
C ALA A 53 -13.16 0.62 -4.99
N TRP A 54 -12.14 -0.02 -5.58
CA TRP A 54 -10.94 0.67 -6.03
C TRP A 54 -11.19 1.46 -7.33
N ARG A 55 -11.69 0.79 -8.38
CA ARG A 55 -11.83 1.35 -9.72
C ARG A 55 -12.73 2.60 -9.77
N HIS A 56 -13.83 2.59 -9.02
CA HIS A 56 -14.78 3.69 -8.92
C HIS A 56 -14.60 4.56 -7.67
N GLY A 57 -13.71 4.15 -6.75
CA GLY A 57 -13.38 4.92 -5.56
C GLY A 57 -12.16 5.82 -5.78
N PRO A 58 -11.11 5.72 -4.95
CA PRO A 58 -10.03 6.72 -4.91
C PRO A 58 -9.05 6.62 -6.09
N ARG A 59 -9.14 5.59 -6.94
CA ARG A 59 -8.12 5.29 -7.97
C ARG A 59 -7.77 6.50 -8.83
N GLN A 60 -8.75 7.14 -9.46
CA GLN A 60 -8.49 8.21 -10.42
C GLN A 60 -7.82 9.41 -9.74
N ALA A 61 -8.37 9.86 -8.61
CA ALA A 61 -7.81 10.96 -7.84
C ALA A 61 -6.37 10.69 -7.33
N ILE A 62 -6.01 9.44 -7.07
CA ILE A 62 -4.63 9.06 -6.72
C ILE A 62 -3.73 9.11 -7.96
N ILE A 63 -4.13 8.45 -9.05
CA ILE A 63 -3.32 8.37 -10.27
C ILE A 63 -3.04 9.75 -10.85
N ASP A 64 -4.03 10.65 -10.84
CA ASP A 64 -3.88 12.01 -11.36
C ASP A 64 -2.83 12.84 -10.62
N ARG A 65 -2.44 12.43 -9.40
CA ARG A 65 -1.44 13.12 -8.56
C ARG A 65 -0.07 12.44 -8.60
N ILE A 66 0.06 11.31 -9.28
CA ILE A 66 1.32 10.54 -9.34
C ILE A 66 1.98 10.81 -10.68
N SER A 67 3.11 11.50 -10.65
CA SER A 67 3.99 11.59 -11.83
C SER A 67 4.79 10.31 -12.04
N ILE A 68 5.36 9.76 -10.96
CA ILE A 68 6.22 8.57 -10.97
C ILE A 68 5.84 7.67 -9.80
N SER A 69 5.80 6.35 -10.03
CA SER A 69 5.58 5.34 -8.99
C SER A 69 6.56 4.18 -9.15
N VAL A 70 7.16 3.76 -8.04
CA VAL A 70 8.08 2.62 -7.97
C VAL A 70 7.55 1.60 -6.98
N LYS A 71 7.67 0.31 -7.32
CA LYS A 71 7.31 -0.82 -6.44
C LYS A 71 8.53 -1.68 -6.18
N SER A 72 8.84 -1.90 -4.91
CA SER A 72 9.88 -2.82 -4.45
C SER A 72 9.27 -3.92 -3.58
N VAL A 73 9.85 -5.12 -3.63
CA VAL A 73 9.46 -6.27 -2.81
C VAL A 73 10.69 -6.78 -2.08
N LEU A 74 10.59 -6.93 -0.76
CA LEU A 74 11.67 -7.34 0.12
C LEU A 74 11.22 -8.57 0.93
N THR A 75 12.10 -9.55 1.07
CA THR A 75 11.90 -10.65 2.03
C THR A 75 12.48 -10.22 3.37
N LEU A 76 11.62 -10.13 4.39
CA LEU A 76 11.97 -9.69 5.73
C LEU A 76 11.57 -10.77 6.74
N THR A 77 12.20 -10.74 7.91
CA THR A 77 11.75 -11.54 9.06
C THR A 77 10.49 -10.93 9.65
N GLU A 78 9.68 -11.73 10.34
CA GLU A 78 8.47 -11.26 11.04
C GLU A 78 8.81 -10.15 12.05
N SER A 79 9.88 -10.31 12.83
CA SER A 79 10.36 -9.28 13.75
C SER A 79 10.64 -7.94 13.05
N ALA A 80 11.27 -7.95 11.86
CA ALA A 80 11.53 -6.72 11.12
C ALA A 80 10.23 -6.07 10.62
N VAL A 81 9.25 -6.86 10.18
CA VAL A 81 7.92 -6.35 9.80
C VAL A 81 7.22 -5.71 11.00
N GLU A 82 7.26 -6.34 12.17
CA GLU A 82 6.62 -5.80 13.37
C GLU A 82 7.28 -4.49 13.84
N HIS A 83 8.61 -4.38 13.75
CA HIS A 83 9.30 -3.11 14.06
C HIS A 83 8.84 -1.98 13.13
N LEU A 84 8.63 -2.24 11.83
CA LEU A 84 8.14 -1.24 10.87
C LEU A 84 6.73 -0.72 11.18
N ARG A 85 5.92 -1.44 11.97
CA ARG A 85 4.58 -0.97 12.39
C ARG A 85 4.63 0.10 13.48
N THR A 86 5.74 0.20 14.19
CA THR A 86 5.91 1.09 15.36
C THR A 86 6.55 2.43 15.01
N HIS A 87 6.75 2.71 13.72
CA HIS A 87 7.30 3.95 13.17
C HIS A 87 6.29 4.62 12.24
#